data_AF-A0A3N0VA53-F1
#
_entry.id   AF-A0A3N0VA53-F1
#
_cell.length_a   1.000
_cell.length_b   1.000
_cell.length_c   1.000
_cell.angle_alpha   90.00
_cell.angle_beta   90.00
_cell.angle_gamma   90.00
#
_symmetry.space_group_name_H-M   'P 1'
#
loop_
_entity.id
_entity.type
_entity.pdbx_description
1 polymer ?
#
loop_
_entity_poly.entity_id
_entity_poly.type
_entity_poly.pdbx_seq_one_letter_code
_entity_poly.pdbx_strand_id
1 'polypeptide(L)'
;MRHQQPRPATDRRHGAVLPAPPPAAAGWLAGPGIGLFQPVVARLRYDAPLRDRLFLAALAAALPACALLAWVRTGTLTWHWQSPDLKTVLLVLIFHPLVEELAFRGAIQEALLRRLPVGFGPLSFANLVTSLLFAAMHLGSRAAWLAIATFIPSLVFGYFRERHGSLLSPIVLHMVYNGMALLLLPLP
;
A
#
# COMPACT_ATOMS: atom_id res chain seq x y z
N MET A 1 -15.09 59.07 -18.97
CA MET A 1 -13.91 58.16 -19.01
C MET A 1 -14.43 56.73 -19.06
N ARG A 2 -14.21 56.01 -20.17
CA ARG A 2 -14.77 54.67 -20.44
C ARG A 2 -13.84 53.60 -19.86
N HIS A 3 -14.32 52.79 -18.92
CA HIS A 3 -13.65 51.59 -18.45
C HIS A 3 -13.61 50.55 -19.59
N GLN A 4 -12.41 50.23 -20.08
CA GLN A 4 -12.19 49.12 -21.01
C GLN A 4 -12.02 47.82 -20.20
N GLN A 5 -12.90 46.86 -20.39
CA GLN A 5 -12.69 45.48 -19.96
C GLN A 5 -11.71 44.77 -20.91
N PRO A 6 -10.82 43.88 -20.41
CA PRO A 6 -9.91 43.14 -21.26
C PRO A 6 -10.66 42.06 -22.06
N ARG A 7 -10.41 42.01 -23.37
CA ARG A 7 -10.96 40.97 -24.26
C ARG A 7 -10.19 39.65 -24.09
N PRO A 8 -10.86 38.49 -24.14
CA PRO A 8 -10.17 37.20 -24.16
C PRO A 8 -9.43 37.00 -25.49
N ALA A 9 -8.19 36.52 -25.40
CA ALA A 9 -7.40 36.09 -26.55
C ALA A 9 -8.05 34.86 -27.19
N THR A 10 -8.35 34.93 -28.48
CA THR A 10 -8.82 33.79 -29.27
C THR A 10 -7.62 33.21 -30.01
N ASP A 11 -7.17 32.03 -29.61
CA ASP A 11 -6.23 31.25 -30.40
C ASP A 11 -7.02 30.49 -31.47
N ARG A 12 -6.84 30.89 -32.73
CA ARG A 12 -7.36 30.20 -33.90
C ARG A 12 -6.39 29.07 -34.26
N ARG A 13 -6.52 27.91 -33.60
CA ARG A 13 -6.18 26.58 -34.14
C ARG A 13 -6.65 25.52 -33.12
N HIS A 14 -7.65 24.75 -33.53
CA HIS A 14 -8.30 23.63 -32.82
C HIS A 14 -9.35 24.00 -31.76
N GLY A 15 -10.63 23.88 -32.14
CA GLY A 15 -11.79 24.09 -31.29
C GLY A 15 -12.01 22.99 -30.25
N ALA A 16 -11.17 22.96 -29.22
CA ALA A 16 -11.46 22.24 -27.97
C ALA A 16 -11.50 23.26 -26.84
N VAL A 17 -12.69 23.49 -26.29
CA VAL A 17 -12.87 24.29 -25.07
C VAL A 17 -12.26 23.48 -23.92
N LEU A 18 -11.06 23.88 -23.46
CA LEU A 18 -10.49 23.33 -22.24
C LEU A 18 -11.38 23.76 -21.04
N PRO A 19 -11.70 22.85 -20.10
CA PRO A 19 -12.45 23.23 -18.91
C PRO A 19 -11.63 24.24 -18.09
N ALA A 20 -12.32 25.26 -17.55
CA ALA A 20 -11.70 26.28 -16.73
C ALA A 20 -10.98 25.66 -15.52
N PRO A 21 -9.78 26.15 -15.14
CA PRO A 21 -9.12 25.69 -13.92
C PRO A 21 -10.00 26.02 -12.70
N PRO A 22 -10.07 25.12 -11.70
CA PRO A 22 -10.77 25.43 -10.46
C PRO A 22 -10.15 26.66 -9.80
N PRO A 23 -10.95 27.51 -9.13
CA PRO A 23 -10.47 28.75 -8.54
C PRO A 23 -9.34 28.45 -7.54
N ALA A 24 -8.14 28.93 -7.87
CA ALA A 24 -7.02 28.93 -6.97
C ALA A 24 -7.30 29.88 -5.80
N ALA A 25 -7.23 29.34 -4.59
CA ALA A 25 -6.63 29.99 -3.43
C ALA A 25 -7.03 31.44 -3.15
N ALA A 26 -8.27 31.66 -2.72
CA ALA A 26 -8.66 32.86 -1.99
C ALA A 26 -9.23 32.43 -0.62
N GLY A 27 -8.33 32.30 0.35
CA GLY A 27 -8.66 31.88 1.71
C GLY A 27 -7.45 31.57 2.59
N TRP A 28 -6.30 32.19 2.32
CA TRP A 28 -5.14 32.19 3.22
C TRP A 28 -5.22 33.43 4.11
N LEU A 29 -5.93 33.33 5.23
CA LEU A 29 -5.81 34.22 6.38
C LEU A 29 -5.88 33.31 7.62
N ALA A 30 -4.73 32.91 8.16
CA ALA A 30 -4.03 33.61 9.24
C ALA A 30 -4.48 33.09 10.63
N GLY A 31 -3.69 32.15 11.15
CA GLY A 31 -3.65 31.78 12.56
C GLY A 31 -2.29 31.13 12.85
N PRO A 32 -1.50 31.60 13.84
CA PRO A 32 -0.22 30.98 14.18
C PRO A 32 -0.49 29.82 15.14
N GLY A 33 -0.28 28.59 14.67
CA GLY A 33 -0.50 27.41 15.51
C GLY A 33 -0.05 26.13 14.83
N ILE A 34 1.23 25.81 15.00
CA ILE A 34 1.78 24.44 14.97
C ILE A 34 1.39 23.61 13.73
N GLY A 35 2.22 23.68 12.69
CA GLY A 35 2.17 22.82 11.49
C GLY A 35 2.60 21.36 11.74
N LEU A 36 2.08 20.71 12.78
CA LEU A 36 2.11 19.26 12.96
C LEU A 36 0.69 18.75 12.69
N PHE A 37 0.55 17.69 11.89
CA PHE A 37 -0.72 17.09 11.47
C PHE A 37 -1.43 17.76 10.28
N GLN A 38 -0.82 17.64 9.10
CA GLN A 38 -1.61 17.44 7.90
C GLN A 38 -2.24 16.04 7.99
N PRO A 39 -3.58 15.89 7.95
CA PRO A 39 -4.19 14.56 8.00
C PRO A 39 -3.72 13.75 6.77
N VAL A 40 -3.19 12.56 7.02
CA VAL A 40 -2.82 11.53 6.02
C VAL A 40 -3.97 11.28 5.02
N VAL A 41 -5.20 11.67 5.37
CA VAL A 41 -6.44 11.52 4.60
C VAL A 41 -6.58 12.53 3.44
N ALA A 42 -5.83 13.65 3.41
CA ALA A 42 -6.12 14.75 2.47
C ALA A 42 -5.63 14.57 1.02
N ARG A 43 -4.97 13.45 0.66
CA ARG A 43 -4.53 13.20 -0.72
C ARG A 43 -4.63 11.72 -1.11
N LEU A 44 -5.84 11.19 -1.22
CA LEU A 44 -6.07 9.98 -2.01
C LEU A 44 -5.90 10.33 -3.50
N ARG A 45 -4.65 10.40 -3.95
CA ARG A 45 -4.34 10.47 -5.38
C ARG A 45 -4.41 9.05 -5.93
N TYR A 46 -5.29 8.85 -6.90
CA TYR A 46 -5.31 7.64 -7.72
C TYR A 46 -4.13 7.70 -8.70
N ASP A 47 -2.91 7.64 -8.17
CA ASP A 47 -1.72 7.49 -9.00
C ASP A 47 -1.64 6.01 -9.42
N ALA A 48 -1.48 5.75 -10.71
CA ALA A 48 -1.36 4.38 -11.22
C ALA A 48 -0.20 3.66 -10.48
N PRO A 49 -0.43 2.54 -9.76
CA PRO A 49 0.58 1.93 -8.88
C PRO A 49 1.92 1.65 -9.59
N LEU A 50 1.86 1.31 -10.88
CA LEU A 50 3.04 1.03 -11.70
C LEU A 50 3.94 2.24 -11.98
N ARG A 51 3.47 3.47 -11.72
CA ARG A 51 4.28 4.69 -11.82
C ARG A 51 4.93 5.07 -10.49
N ASP A 52 4.53 4.44 -9.39
CA ASP A 52 5.08 4.71 -8.08
C ASP A 52 6.37 3.90 -7.83
N ARG A 53 7.50 4.61 -7.78
CA ARG A 53 8.82 3.99 -7.56
C ARG A 53 8.91 3.27 -6.22
N LEU A 54 8.22 3.75 -5.19
CA LEU A 54 8.21 3.07 -3.89
C LEU A 54 7.48 1.75 -3.98
N PHE A 55 6.35 1.69 -4.71
CA PHE A 55 5.61 0.47 -4.95
C PHE A 55 6.43 -0.55 -5.74
N LEU A 56 7.11 -0.11 -6.80
CA LEU A 56 8.01 -0.96 -7.57
C LEU A 56 9.19 -1.47 -6.72
N ALA A 57 9.76 -0.61 -5.87
CA ALA A 57 10.81 -1.02 -4.94
C ALA A 57 10.29 -2.05 -3.92
N ALA A 58 9.06 -1.89 -3.41
CA ALA A 58 8.45 -2.84 -2.50
C ALA A 58 8.16 -4.20 -3.15
N LEU A 59 7.76 -4.22 -4.42
CA LEU A 59 7.66 -5.44 -5.22
C LEU A 59 9.03 -6.10 -5.40
N ALA A 60 10.05 -5.33 -5.78
CA ALA A 60 11.41 -5.83 -5.94
C ALA A 60 11.99 -6.36 -4.63
N ALA A 61 11.64 -5.75 -3.49
CA ALA A 61 12.08 -6.14 -2.16
C ALA A 61 11.56 -7.53 -1.72
N ALA A 62 10.53 -8.07 -2.36
CA ALA A 62 10.04 -9.42 -2.07
C ALA A 62 11.15 -10.49 -2.20
N LEU A 63 11.97 -10.37 -3.25
CA LEU A 63 13.08 -11.29 -3.51
C LEU A 63 14.14 -11.28 -2.39
N PRO A 64 14.82 -10.16 -2.09
CA PRO A 64 15.83 -10.14 -1.04
C PRO A 64 15.23 -10.41 0.35
N ALA A 65 13.98 -10.02 0.63
CA ALA A 65 13.33 -10.32 1.90
C ALA A 65 13.10 -11.83 2.08
N CYS A 66 12.55 -12.51 1.08
CA CYS A 66 12.34 -13.96 1.15
C CYS A 66 13.65 -14.73 1.09
N ALA A 67 14.64 -14.26 0.32
CA ALA A 67 15.99 -14.82 0.29
C ALA A 67 16.67 -14.74 1.67
N LEU A 68 16.58 -13.59 2.35
CA LEU A 68 17.09 -13.41 3.71
C LEU A 68 16.38 -14.36 4.69
N LEU A 69 15.05 -14.47 4.62
CA LEU A 69 14.28 -15.39 5.47
C LEU A 69 14.65 -16.86 5.22
N ALA A 70 14.85 -17.25 3.95
CA ALA A 70 15.31 -18.59 3.59
C ALA A 70 16.69 -18.88 4.18
N TRP A 71 17.62 -17.93 4.05
CA TRP A 71 18.97 -18.03 4.62
C TRP A 71 18.95 -18.10 6.15
N VAL A 72 18.18 -17.24 6.82
CA VAL A 72 18.03 -17.28 8.29
C VAL A 72 17.49 -18.63 8.76
N ARG A 73 16.57 -19.25 8.01
CA ARG A 73 15.96 -20.53 8.36
C ARG A 73 16.89 -21.72 8.12
N THR A 74 17.59 -21.74 6.99
CA THR A 74 18.26 -22.94 6.47
C THR A 74 19.78 -22.86 6.51
N GLY A 75 20.35 -21.66 6.70
CA GLY A 75 21.77 -21.38 6.57
C GLY A 75 22.26 -21.30 5.12
N THR A 76 21.41 -21.60 4.13
CA THR A 76 21.77 -21.62 2.70
C THR A 76 20.80 -20.80 1.87
N LEU A 77 21.27 -20.31 0.72
CA LEU A 77 20.42 -19.72 -0.30
C LEU A 77 20.27 -20.72 -1.45
N THR A 78 19.52 -21.78 -1.19
CA THR A 78 19.24 -22.84 -2.16
C THR A 78 17.86 -22.67 -2.75
N TRP A 79 17.75 -22.90 -4.06
CA TRP A 79 16.45 -22.96 -4.72
C TRP A 79 15.72 -24.22 -4.24
N HIS A 80 14.62 -24.03 -3.53
CA HIS A 80 13.76 -25.13 -3.08
C HIS A 80 12.58 -25.25 -4.04
N TRP A 81 12.82 -25.81 -5.23
CA TRP A 81 11.72 -26.09 -6.15
C TRP A 81 10.76 -27.08 -5.52
N GLN A 82 9.61 -26.56 -5.11
CA GLN A 82 8.45 -27.36 -4.77
C GLN A 82 7.61 -27.46 -6.04
N SER A 83 7.05 -28.62 -6.31
CA SER A 83 6.00 -28.79 -7.31
C SER A 83 4.64 -28.74 -6.61
N PRO A 84 4.16 -27.55 -6.18
CA PRO A 84 2.87 -27.44 -5.52
C PRO A 84 1.76 -27.86 -6.48
N ASP A 85 0.76 -28.54 -5.96
CA ASP A 85 -0.45 -28.81 -6.72
C ASP A 85 -1.20 -27.50 -7.05
N LEU A 86 -2.08 -27.54 -8.05
CA LEU A 86 -2.84 -26.37 -8.50
C LEU A 86 -3.68 -25.75 -7.37
N LYS A 87 -4.25 -26.56 -6.48
CA LYS A 87 -5.07 -26.06 -5.37
C LYS A 87 -4.20 -25.25 -4.41
N THR A 88 -3.00 -25.71 -4.08
CA THR A 88 -2.04 -24.98 -3.24
C THR A 88 -1.67 -23.64 -3.87
N VAL A 89 -1.37 -23.63 -5.17
CA VAL A 89 -1.08 -22.39 -5.92
C VAL A 89 -2.25 -21.40 -5.85
N LEU A 90 -3.47 -21.86 -6.13
CA LEU A 90 -4.67 -21.01 -6.12
C LEU A 90 -4.97 -20.47 -4.71
N LEU A 91 -4.83 -21.29 -3.68
CA LEU A 91 -5.09 -20.87 -2.31
C LEU A 91 -4.05 -19.84 -1.83
N VAL A 92 -2.77 -20.13 -2.01
CA VAL A 92 -1.66 -19.30 -1.48
C VAL A 92 -1.49 -18.00 -2.28
N LEU A 93 -1.69 -18.04 -3.60
CA LEU A 93 -1.44 -16.87 -4.46
C LEU A 93 -2.68 -16.07 -4.79
N ILE A 94 -3.89 -16.59 -4.59
CA ILE A 94 -5.11 -15.88 -4.99
C ILE A 94 -6.08 -15.77 -3.83
N PHE A 95 -6.57 -16.91 -3.33
CA PHE A 95 -7.67 -16.91 -2.38
C PHE A 95 -7.29 -16.28 -1.04
N HIS A 96 -6.20 -16.74 -0.40
CA HIS A 96 -5.76 -16.19 0.88
C HIS A 96 -5.39 -14.71 0.79
N PRO A 97 -4.53 -14.24 -0.15
CA PRO A 97 -4.23 -12.81 -0.26
C PRO A 97 -5.48 -11.95 -0.43
N LEU A 98 -6.44 -12.40 -1.25
CA LEU A 98 -7.67 -11.63 -1.47
C LEU A 98 -8.50 -11.52 -0.19
N VAL A 99 -8.77 -12.64 0.47
CA VAL A 99 -9.59 -12.67 1.70
C VAL A 99 -8.91 -11.89 2.82
N GLU A 100 -7.60 -12.11 3.00
CA GLU A 100 -6.83 -11.45 4.05
C GLU A 100 -6.75 -9.94 3.82
N GLU A 101 -6.47 -9.46 2.60
CA GLU A 101 -6.44 -8.02 2.35
C GLU A 101 -7.83 -7.36 2.47
N LEU A 102 -8.90 -8.05 2.06
CA LEU A 102 -10.27 -7.55 2.29
C LEU A 102 -10.57 -7.41 3.78
N ALA A 103 -10.24 -8.41 4.59
CA ALA A 103 -10.50 -8.41 6.02
C ALA A 103 -9.64 -7.37 6.76
N PHE A 104 -8.32 -7.41 6.57
CA PHE A 104 -7.41 -6.58 7.35
C PHE A 104 -7.33 -5.15 6.81
N ARG A 105 -7.23 -4.94 5.50
CA ARG A 105 -6.99 -3.61 4.92
C ARG A 105 -8.30 -2.93 4.52
N GLY A 106 -9.25 -3.73 4.03
CA GLY A 106 -10.58 -3.27 3.63
C GLY A 106 -11.53 -3.01 4.79
N ALA A 107 -11.47 -3.82 5.85
CA ALA A 107 -12.35 -3.66 7.01
C ALA A 107 -11.62 -3.12 8.25
N ILE A 108 -10.63 -3.83 8.80
CA ILE A 108 -10.01 -3.47 10.10
C ILE A 108 -9.26 -2.12 10.02
N GLN A 109 -8.31 -2.00 9.10
CA GLN A 109 -7.50 -0.79 8.93
C GLN A 109 -8.39 0.40 8.56
N GLU A 110 -9.36 0.20 7.67
CA GLU A 110 -10.33 1.23 7.29
C GLU A 110 -11.16 1.71 8.49
N ALA A 111 -11.69 0.78 9.31
CA ALA A 111 -12.45 1.12 10.49
C ALA A 111 -11.61 1.88 11.52
N LEU A 112 -10.33 1.50 11.70
CA LEU A 112 -9.40 2.19 12.58
C LEU A 112 -9.04 3.59 12.05
N LEU A 113 -8.79 3.74 10.75
CA LEU A 113 -8.50 5.04 10.13
C LEU A 113 -9.66 6.03 10.32
N ARG A 114 -10.91 5.56 10.24
CA ARG A 114 -12.10 6.40 10.46
C ARG A 114 -12.27 6.86 11.90
N ARG A 115 -11.82 6.06 12.88
CA ARG A 115 -11.98 6.34 14.31
C ARG A 115 -10.79 7.06 14.92
N LEU A 116 -9.58 6.74 14.46
CA LEU A 116 -8.30 7.19 15.03
C LEU A 116 -7.32 7.52 13.88
N PRO A 117 -7.47 8.69 13.22
CA PRO A 117 -6.60 9.12 12.12
C PRO A 117 -5.24 9.65 12.62
N VAL A 118 -4.59 8.91 13.53
CA VAL A 118 -3.28 9.25 14.10
C VAL A 118 -2.19 8.60 13.26
N GLY A 119 -1.14 9.35 12.94
CA GLY A 119 0.01 8.85 12.19
C GLY A 119 1.34 9.45 12.63
N PHE A 120 2.41 8.72 12.34
CA PHE A 120 3.79 9.05 12.66
C PHE A 120 4.61 8.97 11.35
N GLY A 121 4.70 10.10 10.66
CA GLY A 121 5.35 10.16 9.34
C GLY A 121 4.60 9.31 8.29
N PRO A 122 5.25 8.33 7.62
CA PRO A 122 4.61 7.50 6.61
C PRO A 122 3.68 6.42 7.18
N LEU A 123 3.74 6.13 8.48
CA LEU A 123 2.96 5.05 9.10
C LEU A 123 1.78 5.60 9.90
N SER A 124 0.60 5.01 9.73
CA SER A 124 -0.55 5.28 10.59
C SER A 124 -0.61 4.32 11.78
N PHE A 125 -1.24 4.77 12.87
CA PHE A 125 -1.58 3.91 13.99
C PHE A 125 -2.50 2.75 13.56
N ALA A 126 -3.42 3.01 12.63
CA ALA A 126 -4.31 1.99 12.06
C ALA A 126 -3.53 0.87 11.35
N ASN A 127 -2.52 1.22 10.53
CA ASN A 127 -1.65 0.26 9.88
C ASN A 127 -0.83 -0.54 10.89
N LEU A 128 -0.28 0.12 11.91
CA LEU A 128 0.49 -0.54 12.95
C LEU A 128 -0.34 -1.60 13.69
N VAL A 129 -1.52 -1.22 14.18
CA VAL A 129 -2.42 -2.14 14.90
C VAL A 129 -2.91 -3.26 13.98
N THR A 130 -3.32 -2.94 12.76
CA THR A 130 -3.74 -3.95 11.78
C THR A 130 -2.63 -4.95 11.49
N SER A 131 -1.39 -4.48 11.37
CA SER A 131 -0.23 -5.34 11.12
C SER A 131 0.13 -6.24 12.29
N LEU A 132 -0.03 -5.74 13.52
CA LEU A 132 0.12 -6.58 14.72
C LEU A 132 -0.94 -7.68 14.76
N LEU A 133 -2.21 -7.34 14.47
CA LEU A 133 -3.30 -8.32 14.41
C LEU A 133 -3.08 -9.36 13.31
N PHE A 134 -2.60 -8.92 12.14
CA PHE A 134 -2.28 -9.79 11.01
C PHE A 134 -1.18 -10.80 11.38
N ALA A 135 -0.09 -10.34 11.98
CA ALA A 135 0.99 -11.21 12.43
C ALA A 135 0.54 -12.15 13.56
N ALA A 136 -0.29 -11.67 14.49
CA ALA A 136 -0.84 -12.49 15.57
C ALA A 136 -1.75 -13.62 15.05
N MET A 137 -2.59 -13.37 14.04
CA MET A 137 -3.42 -14.40 13.41
C MET A 137 -2.57 -15.55 12.84
N HIS A 138 -1.39 -15.22 12.30
CA HIS A 138 -0.46 -16.22 11.74
C HIS A 138 0.22 -17.11 12.80
N LEU A 139 0.21 -16.73 14.09
CA LEU A 139 0.77 -17.58 15.15
C LEU A 139 0.00 -18.90 15.32
N GLY A 140 -1.29 -18.93 14.95
CA GLY A 140 -2.13 -20.13 15.05
C GLY A 140 -1.96 -21.12 13.90
N SER A 141 -1.36 -20.70 12.79
CA SER A 141 -1.28 -21.49 11.55
C SER A 141 0.15 -21.76 11.06
N ARG A 142 1.15 -21.05 11.60
CA ARG A 142 2.55 -21.16 11.18
C ARG A 142 3.49 -21.10 12.38
N ALA A 143 4.75 -21.50 12.17
CA ALA A 143 5.79 -21.36 13.18
C ALA A 143 5.93 -19.89 13.62
N ALA A 144 6.14 -19.67 14.93
CA ALA A 144 6.08 -18.34 15.53
C ALA A 144 7.02 -17.32 14.87
N TRP A 145 8.23 -17.74 14.49
CA TRP A 145 9.19 -16.87 13.82
C TRP A 145 8.70 -16.38 12.44
N LEU A 146 8.01 -17.24 11.69
CA LEU A 146 7.46 -16.89 10.37
C LEU A 146 6.25 -15.98 10.52
N ALA A 147 5.41 -16.22 11.53
CA ALA A 147 4.30 -15.33 11.87
C ALA A 147 4.81 -13.91 12.23
N ILE A 148 5.84 -13.82 13.07
CA ILE A 148 6.49 -12.54 13.41
C ILE A 148 7.08 -11.88 12.16
N ALA A 149 7.72 -12.65 11.28
CA ALA A 149 8.29 -12.12 10.04
C ALA A 149 7.24 -11.49 9.11
N THR A 150 5.97 -11.91 9.17
CA THR A 150 4.88 -11.32 8.36
C THR A 150 4.51 -9.89 8.76
N PHE A 151 4.92 -9.43 9.95
CA PHE A 151 4.64 -8.08 10.44
C PHE A 151 5.20 -6.99 9.52
N ILE A 152 6.45 -7.15 9.05
CA ILE A 152 7.11 -6.14 8.22
C ILE A 152 6.45 -6.03 6.83
N PRO A 153 6.24 -7.12 6.06
CA PRO A 153 5.46 -7.05 4.83
C PRO A 153 4.06 -6.46 5.05
N SER A 154 3.38 -6.84 6.14
CA SER A 154 2.07 -6.30 6.48
C SER A 154 2.06 -4.77 6.61
N LEU A 155 3.07 -4.20 7.28
CA LEU A 155 3.21 -2.74 7.40
C LEU A 155 3.37 -2.08 6.03
N VAL A 156 4.14 -2.70 5.13
CA VAL A 156 4.33 -2.22 3.76
C VAL A 156 3.02 -2.27 2.98
N PHE A 157 2.24 -3.35 3.10
CA PHE A 157 0.96 -3.48 2.42
C PHE A 157 -0.03 -2.42 2.89
N GLY A 158 -0.13 -2.22 4.22
CA GLY A 158 -0.98 -1.19 4.81
C GLY A 158 -0.55 0.22 4.43
N TYR A 159 0.76 0.47 4.26
CA TYR A 159 1.27 1.74 3.73
C TYR A 159 0.77 2.02 2.31
N PHE A 160 0.86 1.03 1.41
CA PHE A 160 0.37 1.20 0.03
C PHE A 160 -1.15 1.24 -0.09
N ARG A 161 -1.89 0.59 0.82
CA ARG A 161 -3.34 0.80 0.95
C ARG A 161 -3.66 2.27 1.21
N GLU A 162 -2.93 2.92 2.11
CA GLU A 162 -3.14 4.34 2.45
C GLU A 162 -2.68 5.26 1.33
N ARG A 163 -1.49 5.00 0.78
CA ARG A 163 -0.87 5.80 -0.28
C ARG A 163 -1.69 5.81 -1.58
N HIS A 164 -2.22 4.67 -1.99
CA HIS A 164 -2.96 4.54 -3.26
C HIS A 164 -4.48 4.59 -3.09
N GLY A 165 -5.00 4.52 -1.85
CA GLY A 165 -6.44 4.48 -1.59
C GLY A 165 -7.15 3.27 -2.20
N SER A 166 -6.43 2.18 -2.45
CA SER A 166 -6.94 1.00 -3.15
C SER A 166 -6.44 -0.29 -2.49
N LEU A 167 -7.25 -1.34 -2.57
CA LEU A 167 -6.86 -2.69 -2.16
C LEU A 167 -6.04 -3.41 -3.23
N LEU A 168 -5.98 -2.92 -4.46
CA LEU A 168 -5.23 -3.59 -5.53
C LEU A 168 -3.73 -3.67 -5.19
N SER A 169 -3.15 -2.60 -4.66
CA SER A 169 -1.73 -2.55 -4.32
C SER A 169 -1.32 -3.51 -3.20
N PRO A 170 -1.98 -3.52 -2.02
CA PRO A 170 -1.65 -4.53 -1.01
C PRO A 170 -1.92 -5.95 -1.50
N ILE A 171 -2.97 -6.21 -2.29
CA ILE A 171 -3.23 -7.54 -2.87
C ILE A 171 -2.06 -7.98 -3.75
N VAL A 172 -1.66 -7.16 -4.72
CA VAL A 172 -0.56 -7.50 -5.63
C VAL A 172 0.75 -7.72 -4.88
N LEU A 173 1.08 -6.86 -3.92
CA LEU A 173 2.26 -7.05 -3.08
C LEU A 173 2.18 -8.38 -2.32
N HIS A 174 1.06 -8.68 -1.69
CA HIS A 174 0.87 -9.92 -0.95
C HIS A 174 1.03 -11.15 -1.86
N MET A 175 0.42 -11.15 -3.05
CA MET A 175 0.57 -12.23 -4.03
C MET A 175 2.03 -12.44 -4.42
N VAL A 176 2.79 -11.36 -4.67
CA VAL A 176 4.22 -11.44 -5.03
C VAL A 176 5.07 -11.95 -3.87
N TYR A 177 4.84 -11.49 -2.64
CA TYR A 177 5.55 -12.00 -1.46
C TYR A 177 5.25 -13.47 -1.20
N ASN A 178 3.99 -13.90 -1.32
CA ASN A 178 3.61 -15.31 -1.19
C ASN A 178 4.23 -16.18 -2.29
N GLY A 179 4.23 -15.70 -3.53
CA GLY A 179 4.89 -16.37 -4.65
C GLY A 179 6.39 -16.54 -4.41
N MET A 180 7.06 -15.49 -3.96
CA MET A 180 8.49 -15.56 -3.66
C MET A 180 8.79 -16.47 -2.46
N ALA A 181 7.94 -16.44 -1.43
CA ALA A 181 8.06 -17.34 -0.29
C ALA A 181 7.87 -18.80 -0.71
N LEU A 182 6.94 -19.11 -1.61
CA LEU A 182 6.73 -20.46 -2.14
C LEU A 182 7.96 -21.00 -2.90
N LEU A 183 8.71 -20.11 -3.57
CA LEU A 183 9.90 -20.46 -4.34
C LEU A 183 11.16 -20.62 -3.48
N LEU A 184 11.27 -19.86 -2.38
CA LEU A 184 12.51 -19.75 -1.60
C LEU A 184 12.44 -20.40 -0.22
N LEU A 185 11.26 -20.46 0.41
CA LEU A 185 11.11 -21.08 1.72
C LEU A 185 10.61 -22.52 1.54
N PRO A 186 11.26 -23.52 2.17
CA PRO A 186 10.70 -24.86 2.24
C PRO A 186 9.35 -24.81 2.98
N LEU A 187 8.25 -25.20 2.34
CA LEU A 187 6.98 -25.34 3.05
C LEU A 187 7.16 -26.36 4.21
N PRO A 188 6.52 -26.13 5.37
CA PRO A 188 6.45 -27.16 6.41
C PRO A 188 5.69 -28.40 5.91
#